data_AF-A0A9W8IXT7-F1
#
_entry.id   AF-A0A9W8IXT7-F1
#
_cell.length_a   1.000
_cell.length_b   1.000
_cell.length_c   1.000
_cell.angle_alpha   90.00
_cell.angle_beta   90.00
_cell.angle_gamma   90.00
#
_symmetry.space_group_name_H-M   'P 1'
#
loop_
_entity.id
_entity.type
_entity.pdbx_description
1 polymer ?
#
loop_
_entity_poly.entity_id
_entity_poly.type
_entity_poly.pdbx_seq_one_letter_code
_entity_poly.pdbx_strand_id
1 'polypeptide(L)'
;MIWTTYTRHFQGTVTELLSIEGVVDRLGLAFKNSVELNKIIDNKLPSRPLFKKSSFTLGGEVFDVYMRDIVECVKAMFRDPELAPYLKYSLEKHYTDESCTIQLYHDMHTGDWWWETQDKLNEKKAGATIIPIILSSDKTQLTLFCNKSAYPLYMTIGNIPKEIRRRPSYRAYVLLAYLPTSRFSHITNQASHRRCGLNVYHSCMSTILVPLVKEGTKGTLMANSSGVAYQTHPLYACFIGDYPEQVQGACTITGDCVGCPASRNELGEFNIDSVNNSWRPLTPILVALKNIEKDPIGYRELAKELRVKPIPEPFWKNLLYANIYQSITPDVLHQLYQGFAKHLISWVTVTCGSAEINARCCRLPPNHNVHLFLKGITTLSRVSGKEHAQMCQILLGLVIDIQLPNNVSNNPFLKAIRAVLNFLYLAQYPVHTSETLQLLEDALSKFHKHKHIFVTLGVRKDFNIPKLHFASHYVRCIKLMGTTDNFNTEYTERLHIDLAKDAYHATNHKDKYTQMTRWLEQKEKISCHNQYVKWQEQQALRSIPAQEVEWLAPELNQRRFFRVAKKPLSRNVSLKFIRSPSGHGAVHFLPALSQFIVLLNNPSLTHHQLD
;
A
#
# COMPACT_ATOMS: atom_id res chain seq x y z
N MET A 1 -15.51 -25.90 13.00
CA MET A 1 -14.89 -26.75 11.94
C MET A 1 -14.28 -25.98 10.78
N ILE A 2 -14.88 -24.88 10.31
CA ILE A 2 -14.30 -24.15 9.16
C ILE A 2 -12.93 -23.54 9.52
N TRP A 3 -12.69 -23.14 10.77
CA TRP A 3 -11.42 -22.56 11.23
C TRP A 3 -10.21 -23.53 11.20
N THR A 4 -10.44 -24.84 11.14
CA THR A 4 -9.38 -25.85 11.18
C THR A 4 -8.87 -26.26 9.79
N THR A 5 -9.45 -25.77 8.69
CA THR A 5 -8.91 -25.98 7.33
C THR A 5 -7.80 -25.00 6.95
N TYR A 6 -7.53 -23.99 7.78
CA TYR A 6 -6.59 -22.90 7.48
C TYR A 6 -5.11 -23.28 7.63
N THR A 7 -4.79 -24.47 8.13
CA THR A 7 -3.41 -24.88 8.41
C THR A 7 -3.26 -26.39 8.20
N ARG A 8 -2.26 -26.82 7.42
CA ARG A 8 -2.05 -28.23 7.07
C ARG A 8 -1.91 -29.14 8.30
N HIS A 9 -1.33 -28.63 9.39
CA HIS A 9 -1.25 -29.34 10.67
C HIS A 9 -2.62 -29.75 11.24
N PHE A 10 -3.70 -29.06 10.87
CA PHE A 10 -5.03 -29.35 11.39
C PHE A 10 -5.86 -30.24 10.45
N GLN A 11 -5.41 -30.56 9.24
CA GLN A 11 -6.15 -31.52 8.38
C GLN A 11 -6.16 -32.94 9.00
N GLY A 12 -5.04 -33.35 9.60
CA GLY A 12 -4.95 -34.58 10.39
C GLY A 12 -5.87 -34.50 11.62
N THR A 13 -5.76 -33.44 12.40
CA THR A 13 -6.58 -33.22 13.61
C THR A 13 -8.09 -33.14 13.33
N VAL A 14 -8.50 -32.54 12.21
CA VAL A 14 -9.90 -32.52 11.78
C VAL A 14 -10.37 -33.92 11.42
N THR A 15 -9.54 -34.67 10.71
CA THR A 15 -9.88 -36.05 10.37
C THR A 15 -9.96 -36.92 11.61
N GLU A 16 -9.06 -36.75 12.57
CA GLU A 16 -9.10 -37.43 13.88
C GLU A 16 -10.37 -37.05 14.67
N LEU A 17 -10.71 -35.76 14.75
CA LEU A 17 -11.94 -35.28 15.39
C LEU A 17 -13.19 -35.89 14.76
N LEU A 18 -13.24 -35.94 13.43
CA LEU A 18 -14.37 -36.51 12.68
C LEU A 18 -14.41 -38.04 12.72
N SER A 19 -13.31 -38.69 13.11
CA SER A 19 -13.24 -40.15 13.28
C SER A 19 -13.81 -40.61 14.62
N ILE A 20 -14.11 -39.70 15.55
CA ILE A 20 -14.78 -40.02 16.80
C ILE A 20 -16.22 -40.49 16.49
N GLU A 21 -16.55 -41.69 16.97
CA GLU A 21 -17.84 -42.33 16.72
C GLU A 21 -19.03 -41.43 17.09
N GLY A 22 -20.00 -41.34 16.18
CA GLY A 22 -21.22 -40.53 16.35
C GLY A 22 -21.04 -39.01 16.20
N VAL A 23 -19.83 -38.46 16.06
CA VAL A 23 -19.64 -37.00 15.89
C VAL A 23 -20.23 -36.50 14.57
N VAL A 24 -19.96 -37.20 13.47
CA VAL A 24 -20.45 -36.83 12.13
C VAL A 24 -21.98 -36.80 12.10
N ASP A 25 -22.62 -37.84 12.65
CA ASP A 25 -24.07 -37.98 12.67
C ASP A 25 -24.73 -36.96 13.61
N ARG A 26 -24.20 -36.78 14.83
CA ARG A 26 -24.74 -35.81 15.80
C ARG A 26 -24.65 -34.36 15.33
N LEU A 27 -23.63 -34.03 14.53
CA LEU A 27 -23.45 -32.71 13.95
C LEU A 27 -24.12 -32.55 12.58
N GLY A 28 -24.71 -33.62 12.02
CA GLY A 28 -25.36 -33.61 10.71
C GLY A 28 -24.43 -33.23 9.55
N LEU A 29 -23.17 -33.67 9.60
CA LEU A 29 -22.17 -33.24 8.62
C LEU A 29 -22.27 -34.03 7.31
N ALA A 30 -22.14 -33.34 6.18
CA ALA A 30 -22.11 -33.93 4.85
C ALA A 30 -20.76 -34.55 4.45
N PHE A 31 -19.81 -34.67 5.39
CA PHE A 31 -18.45 -35.16 5.16
C PHE A 31 -17.92 -35.85 6.41
N LYS A 32 -17.11 -36.90 6.24
CA LYS A 32 -16.51 -37.67 7.36
C LYS A 32 -15.02 -37.44 7.58
N ASN A 33 -14.36 -36.66 6.72
CA ASN A 33 -12.92 -36.35 6.83
C ASN A 33 -12.58 -35.04 6.11
N SER A 34 -11.34 -34.57 6.27
CA SER A 34 -10.89 -33.31 5.64
C SER A 34 -10.84 -33.39 4.11
N VAL A 35 -10.65 -34.58 3.52
CA VAL A 35 -10.58 -34.76 2.06
C VAL A 35 -11.96 -34.53 1.43
N GLU A 36 -13.00 -35.10 2.01
CA GLU A 36 -14.38 -34.89 1.58
C GLU A 36 -14.83 -33.45 1.78
N LEU A 37 -14.48 -32.83 2.91
CA LEU A 37 -14.72 -31.41 3.13
C LEU A 37 -14.06 -30.55 2.04
N ASN A 38 -12.80 -30.81 1.72
CA ASN A 38 -12.09 -30.08 0.66
C ASN A 38 -12.74 -30.32 -0.72
N LYS A 39 -13.24 -31.53 -1.02
CA LYS A 39 -14.00 -31.80 -2.24
C LYS A 39 -15.30 -30.99 -2.30
N ILE A 40 -16.00 -30.85 -1.18
CA ILE A 40 -17.21 -29.99 -1.10
C ILE A 40 -16.83 -28.54 -1.36
N ILE A 41 -15.78 -28.02 -0.72
CA ILE A 41 -15.29 -26.66 -0.94
C ILE A 41 -14.92 -26.46 -2.41
N ASP A 42 -14.15 -27.39 -2.98
CA ASP A 42 -13.65 -27.28 -4.35
C ASP A 42 -14.78 -27.28 -5.38
N ASN A 43 -15.80 -28.13 -5.19
CA ASN A 43 -16.82 -28.41 -6.22
C ASN A 43 -18.17 -27.73 -6.00
N LYS A 44 -18.53 -27.37 -4.76
CA LYS A 44 -19.88 -26.85 -4.44
C LYS A 44 -19.91 -25.37 -4.06
N LEU A 45 -18.79 -24.78 -3.63
CA LEU A 45 -18.76 -23.37 -3.24
C LEU A 45 -18.39 -22.46 -4.43
N PRO A 46 -19.02 -21.28 -4.55
CA PRO A 46 -18.71 -20.33 -5.61
C PRO A 46 -17.27 -19.84 -5.50
N SER A 47 -16.58 -19.75 -6.64
CA SER A 47 -15.18 -19.37 -6.69
C SER A 47 -14.99 -17.91 -7.10
N ARG A 48 -13.94 -17.28 -6.54
CA ARG A 48 -13.27 -16.16 -7.20
C ARG A 48 -12.56 -16.64 -8.48
N PRO A 49 -12.07 -15.73 -9.34
CA PRO A 49 -11.31 -16.10 -10.52
C PRO A 49 -10.16 -17.05 -10.17
N LEU A 50 -10.13 -18.21 -10.83
CA LEU A 50 -9.16 -19.27 -10.54
C LEU A 50 -7.78 -18.91 -11.09
N PHE A 51 -6.74 -19.42 -10.44
CA PHE A 51 -5.38 -19.38 -10.97
C PHE A 51 -5.24 -20.31 -12.17
N LYS A 52 -4.62 -19.79 -13.21
CA LYS A 52 -4.20 -20.53 -14.40
C LYS A 52 -2.67 -20.55 -14.43
N LYS A 53 -2.13 -21.72 -14.76
CA LYS A 53 -0.71 -21.87 -15.06
C LYS A 53 -0.49 -21.50 -16.53
N SER A 54 0.43 -20.59 -16.80
CA SER A 54 0.97 -20.33 -18.13
C SER A 54 2.47 -20.57 -18.11
N SER A 55 2.99 -21.14 -19.18
CA SER A 55 4.40 -21.47 -19.33
C SER A 55 4.93 -20.84 -20.59
N PHE A 56 6.12 -20.25 -20.53
CA PHE A 56 6.82 -19.75 -21.72
C PHE A 56 8.32 -20.04 -21.61
N THR A 57 8.99 -20.13 -22.76
CA THR A 57 10.42 -20.41 -22.83
C THR A 57 11.17 -19.13 -23.15
N LEU A 58 12.19 -18.80 -22.35
CA LEU A 58 13.10 -17.70 -22.64
C LEU A 58 14.54 -18.11 -22.32
N GLY A 59 15.46 -17.97 -23.28
CA GLY A 59 16.85 -18.37 -23.08
C GLY A 59 17.03 -19.87 -22.78
N GLY A 60 16.15 -20.73 -23.28
CA GLY A 60 16.22 -22.19 -23.08
C GLY A 60 15.66 -22.68 -21.73
N GLU A 61 15.20 -21.81 -20.84
CA GLU A 61 14.50 -22.16 -19.60
C GLU A 61 12.99 -21.98 -19.75
N VAL A 62 12.21 -22.90 -19.16
CA VAL A 62 10.75 -22.78 -19.05
C VAL A 62 10.38 -22.03 -17.79
N PHE A 63 9.56 -21.00 -17.93
CA PHE A 63 9.07 -20.16 -16.85
C PHE A 63 7.59 -20.40 -16.64
N ASP A 64 7.24 -20.83 -15.43
CA ASP A 64 5.86 -21.01 -15.00
C ASP A 64 5.35 -19.77 -14.27
N VAL A 65 4.25 -19.20 -14.76
CA VAL A 65 3.50 -18.12 -14.13
C VAL A 65 2.16 -18.66 -13.68
N TYR A 66 1.81 -18.45 -12.41
CA TYR A 66 0.48 -18.74 -11.90
C TYR A 66 -0.26 -17.42 -11.78
N MET A 67 -1.31 -17.22 -12.58
CA MET A 67 -2.00 -15.93 -12.69
C MET A 67 -3.52 -16.09 -12.79
N ARG A 68 -4.25 -15.06 -12.38
CA ARG A 68 -5.70 -14.93 -12.58
C ARG A 68 -5.98 -14.02 -13.76
N ASP A 69 -7.16 -14.19 -14.35
CA ASP A 69 -7.66 -13.20 -15.31
C ASP A 69 -7.95 -11.88 -14.58
N ILE A 70 -7.24 -10.84 -14.98
CA ILE A 70 -7.33 -9.50 -14.41
C ILE A 70 -8.73 -8.89 -14.52
N VAL A 71 -9.41 -9.07 -15.64
CA VAL A 71 -10.74 -8.50 -15.87
C VAL A 71 -11.77 -9.23 -15.02
N GLU A 72 -11.63 -10.55 -14.87
CA GLU A 72 -12.48 -11.31 -13.95
C GLU A 72 -12.22 -10.91 -12.48
N CYS A 73 -10.98 -10.59 -12.10
CA CYS A 73 -10.67 -10.06 -10.77
C CYS A 73 -11.33 -8.70 -10.54
N VAL A 74 -11.29 -7.81 -11.53
CA VAL A 74 -11.98 -6.51 -11.50
C VAL A 74 -13.48 -6.71 -11.34
N LYS A 75 -14.11 -7.57 -12.16
CA LYS A 75 -15.54 -7.88 -12.05
C LYS A 75 -15.92 -8.41 -10.68
N ALA A 76 -15.10 -9.29 -10.11
CA ALA A 76 -15.33 -9.87 -8.79
C ALA A 76 -15.29 -8.81 -7.68
N MET A 77 -14.38 -7.84 -7.75
CA MET A 77 -14.34 -6.72 -6.79
C MET A 77 -15.50 -5.73 -7.00
N PHE A 78 -15.82 -5.42 -8.25
CA PHE A 78 -16.87 -4.45 -8.61
C PHE A 78 -18.28 -4.95 -8.26
N ARG A 79 -18.48 -6.28 -8.23
CA ARG A 79 -19.74 -6.95 -7.85
C ARG A 79 -19.83 -7.30 -6.37
N ASP A 80 -18.80 -7.04 -5.57
CA ASP A 80 -18.77 -7.45 -4.17
C ASP A 80 -19.79 -6.64 -3.36
N PRO A 81 -20.80 -7.28 -2.75
CA PRO A 81 -21.80 -6.58 -1.94
C PRO A 81 -21.21 -5.86 -0.72
N GLU A 82 -20.06 -6.30 -0.18
CA GLU A 82 -19.40 -5.60 0.93
C GLU A 82 -18.70 -4.32 0.47
N LEU A 83 -18.33 -4.21 -0.81
CA LEU A 83 -17.66 -3.04 -1.37
C LEU A 83 -18.63 -2.04 -1.99
N ALA A 84 -19.77 -2.50 -2.48
CA ALA A 84 -20.72 -1.67 -3.23
C ALA A 84 -21.16 -0.36 -2.55
N PRO A 85 -21.41 -0.30 -1.22
CA PRO A 85 -21.75 0.96 -0.56
C PRO A 85 -20.65 2.03 -0.60
N TYR A 86 -19.42 1.65 -0.97
CA TYR A 86 -18.25 2.52 -0.96
C TYR A 86 -17.71 2.83 -2.36
N LEU A 87 -18.14 2.09 -3.39
CA LEU A 87 -17.56 2.20 -4.72
C LEU A 87 -17.80 3.60 -5.31
N LYS A 88 -16.73 4.19 -5.83
CA LYS A 88 -16.74 5.46 -6.55
C LYS A 88 -16.86 5.19 -8.06
N TYR A 89 -17.89 5.76 -8.66
CA TYR A 89 -18.22 5.57 -10.09
C TYR A 89 -17.95 6.82 -10.94
N SER A 90 -17.82 7.98 -10.30
CA SER A 90 -17.65 9.28 -10.94
C SER A 90 -16.50 10.05 -10.31
N LEU A 91 -16.05 11.06 -11.04
CA LEU A 91 -15.08 12.03 -10.58
C LEU A 91 -15.70 12.94 -9.53
N GLU A 92 -14.87 13.38 -8.58
CA GLU A 92 -15.27 14.36 -7.59
C GLU A 92 -14.17 15.43 -7.46
N LYS A 93 -14.54 16.66 -7.14
CA LYS A 93 -13.63 17.68 -6.61
C LYS A 93 -14.15 18.09 -5.25
N HIS A 94 -13.30 17.97 -4.25
CA HIS A 94 -13.66 18.32 -2.89
C HIS A 94 -12.98 19.63 -2.53
N TYR A 95 -13.67 20.46 -1.77
CA TYR A 95 -13.20 21.77 -1.35
C TYR A 95 -13.38 21.92 0.16
N THR A 96 -12.65 22.86 0.76
CA THR A 96 -12.74 23.13 2.21
C THR A 96 -14.13 23.60 2.63
N ASP A 97 -14.85 24.27 1.73
CA ASP A 97 -16.13 24.92 1.95
C ASP A 97 -16.83 25.22 0.61
N GLU A 98 -18.01 25.83 0.69
CA GLU A 98 -18.86 26.16 -0.45
C GLU A 98 -18.24 27.19 -1.42
N SER A 99 -17.22 27.95 -1.00
CA SER A 99 -16.55 28.92 -1.88
C SER A 99 -15.79 28.25 -3.02
N CYS A 100 -15.49 26.96 -2.89
CA CYS A 100 -14.73 26.17 -3.87
C CYS A 100 -13.35 26.75 -4.22
N THR A 101 -12.73 27.47 -3.28
CA THR A 101 -11.44 28.14 -3.50
C THR A 101 -10.23 27.24 -3.21
N ILE A 102 -10.29 26.43 -2.15
CA ILE A 102 -9.21 25.55 -1.72
C ILE A 102 -9.61 24.10 -1.96
N GLN A 103 -8.97 23.45 -2.95
CA GLN A 103 -9.20 22.05 -3.26
C GLN A 103 -8.55 21.12 -2.23
N LEU A 104 -9.24 20.02 -1.93
CA LEU A 104 -8.78 18.91 -1.10
C LEU A 104 -8.31 17.75 -1.97
N TYR A 105 -7.11 17.24 -1.70
CA TYR A 105 -6.51 16.08 -2.35
C TYR A 105 -6.39 14.94 -1.34
N HIS A 106 -7.01 13.79 -1.61
CA HIS A 106 -6.92 12.66 -0.69
C HIS A 106 -7.07 11.27 -1.31
N ASP A 107 -7.83 11.09 -2.39
CA ASP A 107 -8.05 9.77 -3.03
C ASP A 107 -7.98 9.90 -4.56
N MET A 108 -7.86 8.79 -5.28
CA MET A 108 -7.65 8.78 -6.73
C MET A 108 -8.78 9.47 -7.50
N HIS A 109 -10.03 9.30 -7.06
CA HIS A 109 -11.20 9.90 -7.72
C HIS A 109 -11.28 11.43 -7.54
N THR A 110 -10.48 11.98 -6.61
CA THR A 110 -10.29 13.42 -6.39
C THR A 110 -9.00 13.97 -7.02
N GLY A 111 -8.15 13.09 -7.54
CA GLY A 111 -6.87 13.44 -8.15
C GLY A 111 -6.98 13.78 -9.64
N ASP A 112 -6.02 14.57 -10.12
CA ASP A 112 -6.02 15.10 -11.48
C ASP A 112 -5.89 13.99 -12.54
N TRP A 113 -5.26 12.85 -12.21
CA TRP A 113 -5.10 11.74 -13.16
C TRP A 113 -6.43 11.19 -13.64
N TRP A 114 -7.38 11.00 -12.72
CA TRP A 114 -8.67 10.43 -13.08
C TRP A 114 -9.45 11.43 -13.94
N TRP A 115 -9.43 12.71 -13.56
CA TRP A 115 -10.03 13.80 -14.35
C TRP A 115 -9.47 13.84 -15.77
N GLU A 116 -8.16 14.00 -15.92
CA GLU A 116 -7.49 14.09 -17.23
C GLU A 116 -7.72 12.84 -18.09
N THR A 117 -7.77 11.65 -17.48
CA THR A 117 -7.98 10.40 -18.21
C THR A 117 -9.44 10.23 -18.61
N GLN A 118 -10.38 10.65 -17.77
CA GLN A 118 -11.80 10.61 -18.04
C GLN A 118 -12.18 11.58 -19.16
N ASP A 119 -11.59 12.78 -19.20
CA ASP A 119 -11.81 13.75 -20.29
C ASP A 119 -11.38 13.16 -21.64
N LYS A 120 -10.15 12.63 -21.72
CA LYS A 120 -9.63 11.94 -22.92
C LYS A 120 -10.48 10.72 -23.32
N LEU A 121 -11.12 10.06 -22.37
CA LEU A 121 -11.98 8.92 -22.64
C LEU A 121 -13.37 9.37 -23.13
N ASN A 122 -13.93 10.41 -22.52
CA ASN A 122 -15.23 10.98 -22.87
C ASN A 122 -15.23 11.56 -24.30
N GLU A 123 -14.11 12.13 -24.75
CA GLU A 123 -13.91 12.56 -26.14
C GLU A 123 -14.18 11.43 -27.16
N LYS A 124 -13.91 10.18 -26.77
CA LYS A 124 -14.11 9.00 -27.63
C LYS A 124 -15.42 8.29 -27.34
N LYS A 125 -15.86 8.29 -26.09
CA LYS A 125 -17.03 7.55 -25.62
C LYS A 125 -17.65 8.21 -24.38
N ALA A 126 -18.72 8.96 -24.60
CA ALA A 126 -19.47 9.56 -23.51
C ALA A 126 -20.07 8.51 -22.55
N GLY A 127 -20.15 8.85 -21.26
CA GLY A 127 -20.74 7.98 -20.23
C GLY A 127 -19.85 6.79 -19.81
N ALA A 128 -18.56 6.82 -20.14
CA ALA A 128 -17.62 5.78 -19.71
C ALA A 128 -17.27 5.92 -18.22
N THR A 129 -17.11 4.80 -17.52
CA THR A 129 -16.65 4.75 -16.11
C THR A 129 -15.25 4.16 -16.06
N ILE A 130 -14.24 4.92 -15.63
CA ILE A 130 -12.89 4.38 -15.46
C ILE A 130 -12.83 3.44 -14.25
N ILE A 131 -12.08 2.35 -14.41
CA ILE A 131 -11.62 1.51 -13.30
C ILE A 131 -10.09 1.63 -13.23
N PRO A 132 -9.53 2.44 -12.33
CA PRO A 132 -8.08 2.57 -12.19
C PRO A 132 -7.51 1.27 -11.61
N ILE A 133 -6.58 0.65 -12.31
CA ILE A 133 -5.88 -0.56 -11.85
C ILE A 133 -4.62 -0.14 -11.11
N ILE A 134 -4.53 -0.54 -9.84
CA ILE A 134 -3.38 -0.32 -8.98
C ILE A 134 -2.70 -1.68 -8.78
N LEU A 135 -1.45 -1.78 -9.23
CA LEU A 135 -0.63 -2.98 -9.06
C LEU A 135 0.38 -2.77 -7.94
N SER A 136 0.68 -3.84 -7.21
CA SER A 136 1.81 -3.86 -6.31
C SER A 136 2.60 -5.17 -6.43
N SER A 137 3.91 -5.07 -6.43
CA SER A 137 4.77 -6.26 -6.40
C SER A 137 5.91 -6.04 -5.44
N ASP A 138 6.25 -7.06 -4.67
CA ASP A 138 7.46 -7.11 -3.86
C ASP A 138 7.93 -8.56 -3.76
N LYS A 139 9.22 -8.78 -3.97
CA LYS A 139 9.82 -10.11 -3.90
C LYS A 139 10.13 -10.47 -2.46
N THR A 140 9.27 -11.30 -1.88
CA THR A 140 9.38 -11.69 -0.47
C THR A 140 10.11 -13.01 -0.25
N GLN A 141 10.86 -13.11 0.84
CA GLN A 141 11.43 -14.38 1.32
C GLN A 141 10.37 -15.19 2.07
N LEU A 142 10.20 -16.44 1.68
CA LEU A 142 9.26 -17.39 2.29
C LEU A 142 9.84 -18.03 3.55
N THR A 143 11.15 -18.21 3.60
CA THR A 143 11.85 -18.86 4.72
C THR A 143 13.15 -18.14 5.03
N LEU A 144 13.48 -18.05 6.32
CA LEU A 144 14.78 -17.53 6.77
C LEU A 144 15.93 -18.50 6.43
N PHE A 145 15.62 -19.79 6.31
CA PHE A 145 16.55 -20.85 5.96
C PHE A 145 16.35 -21.25 4.49
N CYS A 146 17.42 -21.60 3.77
CA CYS A 146 17.39 -22.08 2.36
C CYS A 146 17.00 -21.08 1.25
N ASN A 147 16.91 -19.76 1.53
CA ASN A 147 16.74 -18.68 0.54
C ASN A 147 15.60 -18.92 -0.48
N LYS A 148 14.44 -19.43 -0.03
CA LYS A 148 13.26 -19.58 -0.89
C LYS A 148 12.51 -18.25 -0.95
N SER A 149 12.23 -17.76 -2.15
CA SER A 149 11.41 -16.56 -2.39
C SER A 149 10.10 -16.89 -3.10
N ALA A 150 9.14 -15.99 -2.97
CA ALA A 150 7.99 -15.84 -3.86
C ALA A 150 8.02 -14.42 -4.43
N TYR A 151 7.40 -14.24 -5.59
CA TYR A 151 7.26 -12.91 -6.19
C TYR A 151 5.78 -12.63 -6.49
N PRO A 152 4.98 -12.31 -5.46
CA PRO A 152 3.57 -12.00 -5.63
C PRO A 152 3.37 -10.67 -6.39
N LEU A 153 2.33 -10.66 -7.22
CA LEU A 153 1.74 -9.47 -7.83
C LEU A 153 0.33 -9.31 -7.28
N TYR A 154 0.08 -8.21 -6.58
CA TYR A 154 -1.22 -7.85 -6.04
C TYR A 154 -1.91 -6.80 -6.90
N MET A 155 -3.23 -6.75 -6.78
CA MET A 155 -4.09 -5.81 -7.46
C MET A 155 -5.17 -5.27 -6.55
N THR A 156 -5.52 -4.01 -6.73
CA THR A 156 -6.79 -3.41 -6.29
C THR A 156 -7.29 -2.44 -7.38
N ILE A 157 -8.51 -1.95 -7.25
CA ILE A 157 -9.06 -0.87 -8.09
C ILE A 157 -9.14 0.45 -7.32
N GLY A 158 -8.94 1.58 -8.02
CA GLY A 158 -9.05 2.93 -7.47
C GLY A 158 -10.47 3.36 -7.13
N ASN A 159 -11.49 2.64 -7.62
CA ASN A 159 -12.89 2.87 -7.26
C ASN A 159 -13.20 2.53 -5.80
N ILE A 160 -12.32 1.79 -5.11
CA ILE A 160 -12.47 1.50 -3.69
C ILE A 160 -11.72 2.58 -2.92
N PRO A 161 -12.41 3.36 -2.05
CA PRO A 161 -11.77 4.37 -1.22
C PRO A 161 -10.63 3.79 -0.40
N LYS A 162 -9.56 4.56 -0.20
CA LYS A 162 -8.36 4.11 0.50
C LYS A 162 -8.63 3.60 1.91
N GLU A 163 -9.59 4.17 2.64
CA GLU A 163 -9.93 3.76 4.01
C GLU A 163 -10.55 2.37 4.06
N ILE A 164 -11.17 1.95 2.96
CA ILE A 164 -11.67 0.58 2.77
C ILE A 164 -10.53 -0.31 2.25
N ARG A 165 -9.75 0.15 1.26
CA ARG A 165 -8.61 -0.62 0.71
C ARG A 165 -7.59 -1.03 1.77
N ARG A 166 -7.32 -0.14 2.72
CA ARG A 166 -6.35 -0.33 3.79
C ARG A 166 -6.81 -1.29 4.89
N ARG A 167 -8.08 -1.71 4.90
CA ARG A 167 -8.63 -2.63 5.91
C ARG A 167 -8.57 -4.07 5.41
N PRO A 168 -7.71 -4.93 5.99
CA PRO A 168 -7.58 -6.32 5.53
C PRO A 168 -8.88 -7.13 5.62
N SER A 169 -9.81 -6.73 6.49
CA SER A 169 -11.11 -7.39 6.65
C SER A 169 -11.99 -7.32 5.39
N TYR A 170 -11.87 -6.23 4.60
CA TYR A 170 -12.63 -6.03 3.36
C TYR A 170 -12.00 -6.71 2.15
N ARG A 171 -10.72 -7.10 2.25
CA ARG A 171 -10.00 -7.84 1.19
C ARG A 171 -10.11 -7.21 -0.20
N ALA A 172 -10.00 -5.89 -0.21
CA ALA A 172 -9.98 -5.07 -1.41
C ALA A 172 -8.73 -5.29 -2.28
N TYR A 173 -7.76 -6.08 -1.81
CA TYR A 173 -6.62 -6.54 -2.60
C TYR A 173 -6.77 -8.01 -2.99
N VAL A 174 -6.42 -8.31 -4.24
CA VAL A 174 -6.39 -9.65 -4.81
C VAL A 174 -4.94 -10.01 -5.16
N LEU A 175 -4.51 -11.23 -4.82
CA LEU A 175 -3.28 -11.80 -5.39
C LEU A 175 -3.57 -12.17 -6.84
N LEU A 176 -3.00 -11.42 -7.76
CA LEU A 176 -3.20 -11.58 -9.20
C LEU A 176 -2.30 -12.68 -9.76
N ALA A 177 -1.03 -12.72 -9.34
CA ALA A 177 -0.08 -13.72 -9.83
C ALA A 177 1.07 -14.01 -8.86
N TYR A 178 1.71 -15.17 -9.06
CA TYR A 178 3.09 -15.39 -8.64
C TYR A 178 4.00 -15.35 -9.87
N LEU A 179 4.87 -14.34 -9.91
CA LEU A 179 5.89 -14.19 -10.92
C LEU A 179 7.03 -15.20 -10.68
N PRO A 180 7.68 -15.68 -11.75
CA PRO A 180 8.75 -16.66 -11.63
C PRO A 180 10.00 -16.00 -11.04
N THR A 181 10.70 -16.74 -10.18
CA THR A 181 12.00 -16.36 -9.64
C THR A 181 13.05 -17.33 -10.16
N SER A 182 13.62 -17.10 -11.35
CA SER A 182 14.75 -17.92 -11.82
C SER A 182 16.09 -17.38 -11.33
N ARG A 183 17.08 -18.28 -11.25
CA ARG A 183 18.47 -17.96 -10.97
C ARG A 183 19.31 -17.83 -12.24
N PHE A 184 18.78 -18.22 -13.41
CA PHE A 184 19.48 -18.26 -14.71
C PHE A 184 20.92 -18.80 -14.57
N SER A 185 21.08 -19.97 -13.96
CA SER A 185 22.41 -20.51 -13.60
C SER A 185 23.32 -20.79 -14.81
N HIS A 186 22.74 -20.88 -16.00
CA HIS A 186 23.45 -21.06 -17.26
C HIS A 186 24.02 -19.75 -17.85
N ILE A 187 23.57 -18.58 -17.38
CA ILE A 187 24.05 -17.27 -17.85
C ILE A 187 25.16 -16.78 -16.93
N THR A 188 26.41 -16.89 -17.37
CA THR A 188 27.58 -16.45 -16.60
C THR A 188 27.78 -14.93 -16.63
N ASN A 189 27.40 -14.27 -17.73
CA ASN A 189 27.53 -12.82 -17.86
C ASN A 189 26.45 -12.08 -17.06
N GLN A 190 26.86 -11.28 -16.07
CA GLN A 190 25.94 -10.58 -15.18
C GLN A 190 25.04 -9.54 -15.88
N ALA A 191 25.53 -8.88 -16.93
CA ALA A 191 24.72 -7.92 -17.69
C ALA A 191 23.65 -8.64 -18.53
N SER A 192 23.99 -9.75 -19.16
CA SER A 192 23.03 -10.62 -19.86
C SER A 192 22.01 -11.22 -18.90
N HIS A 193 22.45 -11.65 -17.70
CA HIS A 193 21.59 -12.18 -16.65
C HIS A 193 20.52 -11.17 -16.23
N ARG A 194 20.93 -9.92 -15.93
CA ARG A 194 20.01 -8.82 -15.59
C ARG A 194 19.04 -8.51 -16.72
N ARG A 195 19.50 -8.50 -17.98
CA ARG A 195 18.65 -8.24 -19.16
C ARG A 195 17.61 -9.36 -19.35
N CYS A 196 18.04 -10.61 -19.22
CA CYS A 196 17.15 -11.76 -19.32
C CYS A 196 16.07 -11.72 -18.24
N GLY A 197 16.45 -11.48 -16.98
CA GLY A 197 15.51 -11.32 -15.87
C GLY A 197 14.50 -10.21 -16.10
N LEU A 198 14.93 -9.08 -16.66
CA LEU A 198 14.04 -7.97 -16.99
C LEU A 198 13.06 -8.33 -18.12
N ASN A 199 13.53 -8.99 -19.18
CA ASN A 199 12.65 -9.49 -20.24
C ASN A 199 11.62 -10.50 -19.69
N VAL A 200 12.02 -11.45 -18.85
CA VAL A 200 11.08 -12.38 -18.18
C VAL A 200 10.00 -11.61 -17.42
N TYR A 201 10.39 -10.59 -16.64
CA TYR A 201 9.44 -9.77 -15.90
C TYR A 201 8.45 -9.06 -16.82
N HIS A 202 8.92 -8.34 -17.84
CA HIS A 202 8.03 -7.62 -18.75
C HIS A 202 7.16 -8.57 -19.56
N SER A 203 7.68 -9.73 -20.00
CA SER A 203 6.87 -10.76 -20.66
C SER A 203 5.76 -11.26 -19.74
N CYS A 204 6.06 -11.58 -18.47
CA CYS A 204 5.04 -11.99 -17.51
C CYS A 204 3.98 -10.91 -17.31
N MET A 205 4.39 -9.66 -17.08
CA MET A 205 3.49 -8.53 -16.88
C MET A 205 2.64 -8.27 -18.13
N SER A 206 3.22 -8.34 -19.33
CA SER A 206 2.48 -8.23 -20.60
C SER A 206 1.42 -9.31 -20.73
N THR A 207 1.75 -10.57 -20.41
CA THR A 207 0.78 -11.68 -20.45
C THR A 207 -0.36 -11.47 -19.45
N ILE A 208 -0.05 -11.03 -18.22
CA ILE A 208 -1.05 -10.80 -17.18
C ILE A 208 -1.98 -9.62 -17.54
N LEU A 209 -1.43 -8.56 -18.11
CA LEU A 209 -2.15 -7.31 -18.37
C LEU A 209 -2.75 -7.22 -19.78
N VAL A 210 -2.51 -8.19 -20.66
CA VAL A 210 -3.03 -8.18 -22.05
C VAL A 210 -4.55 -7.95 -22.14
N PRO A 211 -5.41 -8.45 -21.22
CA PRO A 211 -6.85 -8.19 -21.31
C PRO A 211 -7.20 -6.70 -21.17
N LEU A 212 -6.39 -5.91 -20.44
CA LEU A 212 -6.60 -4.47 -20.28
C LEU A 212 -6.44 -3.68 -21.58
N VAL A 213 -5.64 -4.17 -22.55
CA VAL A 213 -5.47 -3.49 -23.84
C VAL A 213 -6.81 -3.39 -24.56
N LYS A 214 -7.52 -4.52 -24.65
CA LYS A 214 -8.81 -4.61 -25.32
C LYS A 214 -9.91 -3.96 -24.48
N GLU A 215 -10.05 -4.35 -23.22
CA GLU A 215 -11.16 -3.92 -22.38
C GLU A 215 -11.02 -2.46 -21.92
N GLY A 216 -9.80 -1.95 -21.76
CA GLY A 216 -9.57 -0.51 -21.54
C GLY A 216 -9.96 0.35 -22.74
N THR A 217 -9.82 -0.16 -23.96
CA THR A 217 -10.18 0.56 -25.19
C THR A 217 -11.67 0.44 -25.54
N LYS A 218 -12.20 -0.79 -25.60
CA LYS A 218 -13.61 -1.03 -25.98
C LYS A 218 -14.57 -0.73 -24.83
N GLY A 219 -14.10 -0.92 -23.61
CA GLY A 219 -14.91 -0.96 -22.40
C GLY A 219 -15.70 -2.27 -22.27
N THR A 220 -16.09 -2.59 -21.05
CA THR A 220 -16.89 -3.76 -20.69
C THR A 220 -18.10 -3.31 -19.86
N LEU A 221 -19.29 -3.85 -20.14
CA LEU A 221 -20.44 -3.64 -19.29
C LEU A 221 -20.27 -4.44 -17.98
N MET A 222 -20.23 -3.76 -16.84
CA MET A 222 -20.11 -4.39 -15.52
C MET A 222 -21.24 -3.91 -14.61
N ALA A 223 -22.01 -4.86 -14.07
CA ALA A 223 -23.00 -4.59 -13.03
C ALA A 223 -22.35 -4.54 -11.66
N ASN A 224 -22.75 -3.60 -10.80
CA ASN A 224 -22.44 -3.63 -9.37
C ASN A 224 -23.36 -4.63 -8.63
N SER A 225 -23.21 -4.76 -7.31
CA SER A 225 -24.05 -5.69 -6.53
C SER A 225 -25.52 -5.30 -6.45
N SER A 226 -25.86 -4.04 -6.74
CA SER A 226 -27.24 -3.54 -6.79
C SER A 226 -27.91 -3.78 -8.16
N GLY A 227 -27.19 -4.36 -9.12
CA GLY A 227 -27.70 -4.63 -10.47
C GLY A 227 -27.57 -3.47 -11.46
N VAL A 228 -27.00 -2.34 -11.05
CA VAL A 228 -26.75 -1.19 -11.94
C VAL A 228 -25.53 -1.47 -12.80
N ALA A 229 -25.70 -1.39 -14.12
CA ALA A 229 -24.66 -1.67 -15.10
C ALA A 229 -23.94 -0.39 -15.55
N TYR A 230 -22.60 -0.43 -15.56
CA TYR A 230 -21.73 0.66 -15.96
C TYR A 230 -20.93 0.26 -17.19
N GLN A 231 -20.72 1.21 -18.10
CA GLN A 231 -19.82 1.04 -19.23
C GLN A 231 -18.38 1.28 -18.76
N THR A 232 -17.75 0.24 -18.22
CA THR A 232 -16.48 0.36 -17.50
C THR A 232 -15.26 0.24 -18.40
N HIS A 233 -14.18 0.95 -18.07
CA HIS A 233 -12.90 0.91 -18.75
C HIS A 233 -11.77 0.68 -17.74
N PRO A 234 -11.30 -0.57 -17.58
CA PRO A 234 -10.15 -0.89 -16.74
C PRO A 234 -8.86 -0.33 -17.33
N LEU A 235 -8.19 0.60 -16.63
CA LEU A 235 -6.99 1.29 -17.10
C LEU A 235 -5.85 1.15 -16.09
N TYR A 236 -4.65 0.87 -16.57
CA TYR A 236 -3.46 0.83 -15.72
C TYR A 236 -3.13 2.22 -15.18
N ALA A 237 -3.16 2.39 -13.86
CA ALA A 237 -3.03 3.69 -13.22
C ALA A 237 -1.74 3.82 -12.40
N CYS A 238 -1.50 2.89 -11.48
CA CYS A 238 -0.42 2.98 -10.50
C CYS A 238 0.36 1.67 -10.34
N PHE A 239 1.64 1.80 -10.02
CA PHE A 239 2.52 0.70 -9.62
C PHE A 239 3.22 1.02 -8.30
N ILE A 240 2.96 0.17 -7.32
CA ILE A 240 3.48 0.25 -5.96
C ILE A 240 4.58 -0.79 -5.80
N GLY A 241 5.80 -0.33 -5.56
CA GLY A 241 6.95 -1.16 -5.27
C GLY A 241 8.06 -0.30 -4.68
N ASP A 242 9.07 -0.93 -4.10
CA ASP A 242 10.26 -0.23 -3.65
C ASP A 242 11.15 0.14 -4.86
N TYR A 243 12.29 0.78 -4.60
CA TYR A 243 13.09 1.40 -5.67
C TYR A 243 13.58 0.42 -6.76
N PRO A 244 14.14 -0.77 -6.45
CA PRO A 244 14.53 -1.74 -7.47
C PRO A 244 13.33 -2.21 -8.32
N GLU A 245 12.18 -2.43 -7.71
CA GLU A 245 10.94 -2.85 -8.38
C GLU A 245 10.41 -1.73 -9.29
N GLN A 246 10.46 -0.48 -8.84
CA GLN A 246 10.12 0.70 -9.67
C GLN A 246 11.07 0.82 -10.87
N VAL A 247 12.38 0.65 -10.66
CA VAL A 247 13.41 0.66 -11.71
C VAL A 247 13.20 -0.46 -12.73
N GLN A 248 12.72 -1.61 -12.28
CA GLN A 248 12.36 -2.75 -13.12
C GLN A 248 11.09 -2.47 -13.93
N GLY A 249 10.02 -1.98 -13.30
CA GLY A 249 8.77 -1.63 -13.98
C GLY A 249 8.90 -0.49 -15.00
N ALA A 250 9.64 0.56 -14.64
CA ALA A 250 9.82 1.77 -15.46
C ALA A 250 10.94 1.67 -16.50
N CYS A 251 11.62 0.53 -16.59
CA CYS A 251 12.78 0.36 -17.46
C CYS A 251 13.88 1.42 -17.25
N THR A 252 14.03 2.02 -16.07
CA THR A 252 15.06 3.07 -15.84
C THR A 252 16.41 2.48 -15.47
N ILE A 253 17.47 3.29 -15.50
CA ILE A 253 18.81 2.88 -15.05
C ILE A 253 18.86 2.88 -13.52
N THR A 254 19.41 1.81 -12.93
CA THR A 254 19.61 1.72 -11.49
C THR A 254 20.56 2.83 -11.03
N GLY A 255 20.10 3.61 -10.05
CA GLY A 255 20.80 4.78 -9.53
C GLY A 255 20.23 6.11 -10.05
N ASP A 256 19.40 6.12 -11.09
CA ASP A 256 18.71 7.33 -11.59
C ASP A 256 17.33 7.50 -10.94
N CYS A 257 16.68 8.64 -11.20
CA CYS A 257 15.27 8.80 -10.84
C CYS A 257 14.37 7.97 -11.76
N VAL A 258 13.37 7.32 -11.17
CA VAL A 258 12.36 6.53 -11.89
C VAL A 258 11.28 7.38 -12.55
N GLY A 259 11.02 8.59 -12.05
CA GLY A 259 9.97 9.48 -12.54
C GLY A 259 10.46 10.53 -13.53
N CYS A 260 11.60 11.17 -13.25
CA CYS A 260 12.15 12.26 -14.05
C CYS A 260 13.46 11.86 -14.77
N PRO A 261 13.99 12.70 -15.68
CA PRO A 261 15.24 12.45 -16.38
C PRO A 261 16.51 12.42 -15.50
N ALA A 262 16.45 12.92 -14.26
CA ALA A 262 17.62 13.11 -13.39
C ALA A 262 18.50 11.85 -13.29
N SER A 263 19.77 12.01 -13.65
CA SER A 263 20.75 10.94 -13.53
C SER A 263 21.27 10.81 -12.10
N ARG A 264 21.92 9.69 -11.80
CA ARG A 264 22.54 9.43 -10.49
C ARG A 264 23.32 10.61 -9.92
N ASN A 265 24.05 11.36 -10.74
CA ASN A 265 24.94 12.42 -10.26
C ASN A 265 24.21 13.73 -9.94
N GLU A 266 22.97 13.88 -10.43
CA GLU A 266 22.15 15.09 -10.30
C GLU A 266 21.07 14.94 -9.22
N LEU A 267 20.91 13.74 -8.65
CA LEU A 267 19.85 13.43 -7.68
C LEU A 267 19.92 14.30 -6.41
N GLY A 268 21.12 14.73 -6.03
CA GLY A 268 21.33 15.62 -4.90
C GLY A 268 20.91 17.07 -5.17
N GLU A 269 20.63 17.45 -6.40
CA GLU A 269 20.21 18.82 -6.73
C GLU A 269 18.72 18.99 -6.47
N PHE A 270 18.32 20.18 -6.03
CA PHE A 270 16.93 20.55 -5.85
C PHE A 270 16.70 21.92 -6.46
N ASN A 271 15.93 21.92 -7.53
CA ASN A 271 15.42 23.12 -8.17
C ASN A 271 14.02 22.78 -8.65
N ILE A 272 13.00 23.45 -8.10
CA ILE A 272 11.59 23.12 -8.32
C ILE A 272 11.22 23.23 -9.81
N ASP A 273 11.84 24.17 -10.52
CA ASP A 273 11.58 24.51 -11.92
C ASP A 273 12.47 23.75 -12.91
N SER A 274 13.34 22.84 -12.44
CA SER A 274 14.24 22.11 -13.31
C SER A 274 13.51 21.11 -14.21
N VAL A 275 14.05 20.88 -15.42
CA VAL A 275 13.65 19.74 -16.27
C VAL A 275 13.79 18.40 -15.53
N ASN A 276 14.71 18.33 -14.57
CA ASN A 276 14.88 17.19 -13.67
C ASN A 276 13.73 17.02 -12.67
N ASN A 277 12.75 17.92 -12.65
CA ASN A 277 11.49 17.70 -11.96
C ASN A 277 10.35 17.33 -12.91
N SER A 278 10.49 17.44 -14.22
CA SER A 278 9.50 16.98 -15.22
C SER A 278 9.48 15.45 -15.31
N TRP A 279 8.38 14.89 -15.84
CA TRP A 279 8.33 13.45 -16.12
C TRP A 279 9.30 13.08 -17.24
N ARG A 280 9.91 11.89 -17.16
CA ARG A 280 10.72 11.35 -18.25
C ARG A 280 9.87 11.24 -19.53
N PRO A 281 10.38 11.65 -20.71
CA PRO A 281 9.56 11.71 -21.91
C PRO A 281 9.21 10.30 -22.41
N LEU A 282 7.93 9.95 -22.36
CA LEU A 282 7.44 8.64 -22.78
C LEU A 282 7.16 8.56 -24.29
N THR A 283 6.64 9.64 -24.89
CA THR A 283 6.23 9.66 -26.30
C THR A 283 7.35 9.26 -27.27
N PRO A 284 8.59 9.80 -27.17
CA PRO A 284 9.68 9.37 -28.05
C PRO A 284 9.99 7.87 -27.94
N ILE A 285 9.91 7.32 -26.72
CA ILE A 285 10.14 5.89 -26.46
C ILE A 285 9.07 5.05 -27.13
N LEU A 286 7.80 5.43 -27.01
CA LEU A 286 6.69 4.71 -27.67
C LEU A 286 6.80 4.77 -29.20
N VAL A 287 7.22 5.91 -29.77
CA VAL A 287 7.45 6.06 -31.21
C VAL A 287 8.59 5.13 -31.66
N ALA A 288 9.71 5.12 -30.96
CA ALA A 288 10.83 4.24 -31.29
C ALA A 288 10.48 2.75 -31.12
N LEU A 289 9.73 2.37 -30.08
CA LEU A 289 9.25 1.00 -29.89
C LEU A 289 8.31 0.52 -31.00
N LYS A 290 7.52 1.41 -31.61
CA LYS A 290 6.68 1.07 -32.77
C LYS A 290 7.51 0.79 -34.03
N ASN A 291 8.71 1.37 -34.12
CA ASN A 291 9.60 1.25 -35.27
C ASN A 291 10.80 0.32 -35.03
N ILE A 292 10.83 -0.41 -33.90
CA ILE A 292 12.00 -1.19 -33.46
C ILE A 292 12.42 -2.28 -34.45
N GLU A 293 11.49 -2.85 -35.21
CA GLU A 293 11.80 -3.84 -36.25
C GLU A 293 12.55 -3.23 -37.43
N LYS A 294 12.29 -1.95 -37.74
CA LYS A 294 12.94 -1.21 -38.84
C LYS A 294 14.24 -0.55 -38.40
N ASP A 295 14.28 -0.04 -37.16
CA ASP A 295 15.43 0.69 -36.62
C ASP A 295 15.75 0.28 -35.17
N PRO A 296 16.30 -0.92 -34.96
CA PRO A 296 16.70 -1.40 -33.63
C PRO A 296 17.91 -0.63 -33.07
N ILE A 297 18.75 -0.07 -33.94
CA ILE A 297 19.93 0.70 -33.55
C ILE A 297 19.49 2.06 -33.00
N GLY A 298 18.64 2.79 -33.73
CA GLY A 298 18.10 4.08 -33.28
C GLY A 298 17.29 3.96 -32.00
N TYR A 299 16.52 2.88 -31.82
CA TYR A 299 15.88 2.62 -30.52
C TYR A 299 16.90 2.48 -29.37
N ARG A 300 18.01 1.76 -29.61
CA ARG A 300 19.05 1.56 -28.60
C ARG A 300 19.80 2.86 -28.29
N GLU A 301 20.04 3.69 -29.29
CA GLU A 301 20.67 5.01 -29.13
C GLU A 301 19.76 5.97 -28.36
N LEU A 302 18.48 6.05 -28.73
CA LEU A 302 17.48 6.83 -28.00
C LEU A 302 17.34 6.33 -26.55
N ALA A 303 17.32 5.01 -26.33
CA ALA A 303 17.25 4.45 -24.99
C ALA A 303 18.47 4.87 -24.15
N LYS A 304 19.67 4.91 -24.75
CA LYS A 304 20.89 5.39 -24.09
C LYS A 304 20.82 6.88 -23.77
N GLU A 305 20.35 7.70 -24.71
CA GLU A 305 20.15 9.15 -24.56
C GLU A 305 19.16 9.45 -23.42
N LEU A 306 17.98 8.83 -23.48
CA LEU A 306 16.92 8.98 -22.49
C LEU A 306 17.16 8.17 -21.21
N ARG A 307 18.32 7.51 -21.09
CA ARG A 307 18.73 6.73 -19.91
C ARG A 307 17.65 5.74 -19.46
N VAL A 308 17.17 4.94 -20.41
CA VAL A 308 16.27 3.82 -20.19
C VAL A 308 16.91 2.53 -20.70
N LYS A 309 16.53 1.41 -20.10
CA LYS A 309 16.96 0.08 -20.52
C LYS A 309 16.26 -0.27 -21.84
N PRO A 310 16.98 -0.72 -22.87
CA PRO A 310 16.41 -1.02 -24.18
C PRO A 310 15.66 -2.36 -24.13
N ILE A 311 14.41 -2.32 -23.67
CA ILE A 311 13.49 -3.47 -23.58
C ILE A 311 12.52 -3.41 -24.76
N PRO A 312 12.53 -4.40 -25.68
CA PRO A 312 11.69 -4.37 -26.88
C PRO A 312 10.18 -4.43 -26.61
N GLU A 313 9.78 -5.17 -25.58
CA GLU A 313 8.38 -5.42 -25.25
C GLU A 313 8.07 -5.09 -23.78
N PRO A 314 8.15 -3.81 -23.38
CA PRO A 314 7.77 -3.42 -22.04
C PRO A 314 6.24 -3.49 -21.89
N PHE A 315 5.77 -4.03 -20.76
CA PHE A 315 4.33 -4.31 -20.54
C PHE A 315 3.38 -3.13 -20.73
N TRP A 316 3.86 -1.90 -20.55
CA TRP A 316 3.07 -0.68 -20.67
C TRP A 316 2.95 -0.16 -22.11
N LYS A 317 3.69 -0.73 -23.09
CA LYS A 317 3.75 -0.28 -24.49
C LYS A 317 2.37 -0.18 -25.16
N ASN A 318 1.47 -1.12 -24.87
CA ASN A 318 0.16 -1.25 -25.54
C ASN A 318 -1.03 -0.88 -24.65
N LEU A 319 -0.79 -0.45 -23.40
CA LEU A 319 -1.86 -0.12 -22.46
C LEU A 319 -2.39 1.30 -22.74
N LEU A 320 -3.72 1.45 -22.83
CA LEU A 320 -4.35 2.72 -23.11
C LEU A 320 -4.11 3.72 -21.96
N TYR A 321 -3.65 4.93 -22.31
CA TYR A 321 -3.34 6.03 -21.39
C TYR A 321 -2.28 5.71 -20.31
N ALA A 322 -1.58 4.58 -20.42
CA ALA A 322 -0.54 4.22 -19.46
C ALA A 322 0.69 5.12 -19.63
N ASN A 323 1.04 5.84 -18.57
CA ASN A 323 2.32 6.52 -18.45
C ASN A 323 3.10 5.97 -17.26
N ILE A 324 4.04 5.07 -17.54
CA ILE A 324 4.77 4.34 -16.49
C ILE A 324 5.50 5.25 -15.51
N TYR A 325 5.98 6.42 -15.95
CA TYR A 325 6.70 7.36 -15.09
C TYR A 325 5.77 8.10 -14.14
N GLN A 326 4.55 8.40 -14.59
CA GLN A 326 3.47 8.97 -13.76
C GLN A 326 2.83 7.93 -12.84
N SER A 327 2.87 6.65 -13.23
CA SER A 327 2.29 5.54 -12.45
C SER A 327 3.12 5.18 -11.21
N ILE A 328 4.36 5.66 -11.08
CA ILE A 328 5.16 5.43 -9.87
C ILE A 328 4.67 6.36 -8.76
N THR A 329 4.29 5.76 -7.62
CA THR A 329 3.68 6.48 -6.51
C THR A 329 4.65 6.66 -5.34
N PRO A 330 4.47 7.71 -4.51
CA PRO A 330 5.20 7.89 -3.27
C PRO A 330 5.00 6.72 -2.30
N ASP A 331 6.09 6.32 -1.62
CA ASP A 331 6.08 5.24 -0.64
C ASP A 331 6.70 5.70 0.68
N VAL A 332 5.86 5.89 1.69
CA VAL A 332 6.28 6.34 3.03
C VAL A 332 7.20 5.32 3.69
N LEU A 333 6.92 4.02 3.57
CA LEU A 333 7.73 2.98 4.18
C LEU A 333 9.10 2.88 3.52
N HIS A 334 9.15 2.60 2.22
CA HIS A 334 10.41 2.30 1.55
C HIS A 334 11.24 3.54 1.20
N GLN A 335 10.61 4.67 0.86
CA GLN A 335 11.34 5.89 0.49
C GLN A 335 11.61 6.79 1.69
N LEU A 336 10.63 7.01 2.58
CA LEU A 336 10.85 7.89 3.73
C LEU A 336 11.47 7.15 4.91
N TYR A 337 10.78 6.20 5.55
CA TYR A 337 11.30 5.53 6.75
C TYR A 337 12.56 4.69 6.47
N GLN A 338 12.50 3.76 5.52
CA GLN A 338 13.62 2.88 5.12
C GLN A 338 14.59 3.51 4.12
N GLY A 339 14.38 4.78 3.75
CA GLY A 339 15.25 5.55 2.88
C GLY A 339 15.76 6.80 3.59
N PHE A 340 15.03 7.90 3.44
CA PHE A 340 15.47 9.22 3.88
C PHE A 340 15.73 9.29 5.40
N ALA A 341 14.77 8.87 6.22
CA ALA A 341 14.90 8.88 7.68
C ALA A 341 16.00 7.93 8.17
N LYS A 342 16.09 6.71 7.61
CA LYS A 342 17.19 5.78 7.87
C LYS A 342 18.56 6.43 7.63
N HIS A 343 18.73 7.11 6.50
CA HIS A 343 19.96 7.82 6.20
C HIS A 343 20.20 8.98 7.18
N LEU A 344 19.18 9.77 7.47
CA LEU A 344 19.28 10.87 8.44
C LEU A 344 19.72 10.38 9.82
N ILE A 345 19.10 9.33 10.36
CA ILE A 345 19.44 8.74 11.66
C ILE A 345 20.89 8.25 11.66
N SER A 346 21.33 7.62 10.56
CA SER A 346 22.73 7.21 10.39
C SER A 346 23.67 8.42 10.40
N TRP A 347 23.35 9.50 9.68
CA TRP A 347 24.17 10.72 9.65
C TRP A 347 24.25 11.38 11.02
N VAL A 348 23.12 11.53 11.70
CA VAL A 348 23.04 12.06 13.07
C VAL A 348 23.87 11.22 14.03
N THR A 349 23.78 9.89 13.95
CA THR A 349 24.54 8.98 14.81
C THR A 349 26.05 9.13 14.62
N VAL A 350 26.50 9.29 13.38
CA VAL A 350 27.92 9.53 13.07
C VAL A 350 28.35 10.91 13.58
N THR A 351 27.55 11.95 13.33
CA THR A 351 27.82 13.32 13.78
C THR A 351 27.93 13.44 15.31
N CYS A 352 27.01 12.82 16.03
CA CYS A 352 26.81 12.99 17.46
C CYS A 352 27.59 11.98 18.31
N GLY A 353 28.04 10.88 17.70
CA GLY A 353 28.63 9.75 18.40
C GLY A 353 27.58 8.71 18.83
N SER A 354 27.85 7.44 18.51
CA SER A 354 26.93 6.33 18.79
C SER A 354 26.69 6.13 20.30
N ALA A 355 27.72 6.31 21.11
CA ALA A 355 27.63 6.19 22.57
C ALA A 355 26.72 7.26 23.16
N GLU A 356 26.83 8.51 22.71
CA GLU A 356 26.03 9.62 23.21
C GLU A 356 24.55 9.47 22.81
N ILE A 357 24.29 9.13 21.54
CA ILE A 357 22.92 8.86 21.08
C ILE A 357 22.26 7.73 21.88
N ASN A 358 22.98 6.63 22.11
CA ASN A 358 22.47 5.54 22.94
C ASN A 358 22.20 5.98 24.38
N ALA A 359 23.13 6.71 25.00
CA ALA A 359 22.98 7.20 26.37
C ALA A 359 21.75 8.09 26.52
N ARG A 360 21.50 8.98 25.55
CA ARG A 360 20.31 9.85 25.53
C ARG A 360 19.02 9.06 25.32
N CYS A 361 19.01 8.06 24.44
CA CYS A 361 17.86 7.15 24.31
C CYS A 361 17.53 6.44 25.63
N CYS A 362 18.53 6.01 26.38
CA CYS A 362 18.34 5.32 27.66
C CYS A 362 17.85 6.26 28.79
N ARG A 363 18.11 7.57 28.67
CA ARG A 363 17.69 8.60 29.63
C ARG A 363 16.34 9.23 29.31
N LEU A 364 15.68 8.83 28.23
CA LEU A 364 14.35 9.35 27.90
C LEU A 364 13.37 9.01 29.05
N PRO A 365 12.62 10.00 29.56
CA PRO A 365 11.66 9.77 30.62
C PRO A 365 10.55 8.83 30.13
N PRO A 366 10.01 7.96 31.01
CA PRO A 366 8.90 7.08 30.65
C PRO A 366 7.71 7.87 30.07
N ASN A 367 7.24 7.45 28.90
CA ASN A 367 6.13 8.09 28.20
C ASN A 367 5.25 7.03 27.52
N HIS A 368 3.94 7.12 27.71
CA HIS A 368 2.98 6.16 27.15
C HIS A 368 2.86 6.21 25.62
N ASN A 369 3.29 7.31 24.99
CA ASN A 369 3.14 7.56 23.56
C ASN A 369 4.44 7.38 22.76
N VAL A 370 5.55 7.04 23.42
CA VAL A 370 6.88 6.95 22.80
C VAL A 370 7.52 5.61 23.14
N HIS A 371 8.20 5.00 22.17
CA HIS A 371 8.96 3.78 22.42
C HIS A 371 10.29 4.09 23.12
N LEU A 372 10.55 3.39 24.24
CA LEU A 372 11.77 3.56 25.02
C LEU A 372 12.86 2.58 24.55
N PHE A 373 13.90 3.10 23.92
CA PHE A 373 15.06 2.31 23.48
C PHE A 373 16.09 2.16 24.63
N LEU A 374 15.78 1.28 25.59
CA LEU A 374 16.58 1.08 26.82
C LEU A 374 18.01 0.56 26.59
N LYS A 375 18.33 0.08 25.39
CA LYS A 375 19.68 -0.35 24.98
C LYS A 375 20.25 0.53 23.86
N GLY A 376 19.68 1.72 23.67
CA GLY A 376 19.96 2.59 22.55
C GLY A 376 19.41 2.09 21.21
N ILE A 377 19.64 2.87 20.16
CA ILE A 377 19.14 2.58 18.80
C ILE A 377 20.20 1.96 17.89
N THR A 378 21.49 2.13 18.21
CA THR A 378 22.59 1.67 17.35
C THR A 378 22.90 0.18 17.49
N THR A 379 22.39 -0.47 18.53
CA THR A 379 22.54 -1.92 18.76
C THR A 379 21.53 -2.77 17.98
N LEU A 380 20.52 -2.13 17.38
CA LEU A 380 19.47 -2.82 16.65
C LEU A 380 19.96 -3.31 15.30
N SER A 381 19.68 -4.57 14.99
CA SER A 381 19.93 -5.17 13.68
C SER A 381 18.62 -5.37 12.92
N ARG A 382 18.63 -5.18 11.60
CA ARG A 382 17.44 -5.35 10.73
C ARG A 382 16.26 -4.45 11.14
N VAL A 383 16.56 -3.17 11.42
CA VAL A 383 15.58 -2.14 11.82
C VAL A 383 14.46 -2.01 10.78
N SER A 384 13.24 -2.24 11.22
CA SER A 384 11.99 -2.16 10.46
C SER A 384 11.52 -0.72 10.23
N GLY A 385 10.53 -0.52 9.37
CA GLY A 385 9.93 0.81 9.14
C GLY A 385 9.29 1.37 10.40
N LYS A 386 8.61 0.51 11.17
CA LYS A 386 8.00 0.85 12.46
C LYS A 386 9.03 1.35 13.48
N GLU A 387 10.18 0.69 13.56
CA GLU A 387 11.25 1.12 14.46
C GLU A 387 11.86 2.47 14.01
N HIS A 388 12.08 2.67 12.70
CA HIS A 388 12.49 4.00 12.21
C HIS A 388 11.45 5.09 12.52
N ALA A 389 10.16 4.78 12.42
CA ALA A 389 9.10 5.72 12.79
C ALA A 389 9.17 6.11 14.27
N GLN A 390 9.40 5.14 15.15
CA GLN A 390 9.61 5.37 16.59
C GLN A 390 10.87 6.20 16.85
N MET A 391 11.97 5.96 16.12
CA MET A 391 13.18 6.78 16.21
C MET A 391 12.93 8.23 15.79
N CYS A 392 12.18 8.46 14.71
CA CYS A 392 11.85 9.82 14.23
C CYS A 392 11.07 10.65 15.26
N GLN A 393 10.25 10.02 16.11
CA GLN A 393 9.49 10.72 17.16
C GLN A 393 10.40 11.34 18.23
N ILE A 394 11.55 10.72 18.51
CA ILE A 394 12.48 11.15 19.56
C ILE A 394 13.70 11.89 19.02
N LEU A 395 14.03 11.71 17.73
CA LEU A 395 15.30 12.12 17.13
C LEU A 395 15.67 13.58 17.42
N LEU A 396 14.72 14.51 17.25
CA LEU A 396 14.99 15.93 17.48
C LEU A 396 15.26 16.23 18.97
N GLY A 397 14.52 15.58 19.87
CA GLY A 397 14.74 15.72 21.32
C GLY A 397 16.10 15.16 21.76
N LEU A 398 16.61 14.13 21.08
CA LEU A 398 17.94 13.57 21.37
C LEU A 398 19.08 14.51 21.02
N VAL A 399 18.89 15.49 20.12
CA VAL A 399 20.01 16.27 19.54
C VAL A 399 19.88 17.77 19.74
N ILE A 400 18.84 18.26 20.42
CA ILE A 400 18.52 19.69 20.48
C ILE A 400 19.63 20.55 21.11
N ASP A 401 20.36 20.00 22.08
CA ASP A 401 21.41 20.64 22.86
C ASP A 401 22.80 20.06 22.59
N ILE A 402 22.96 19.19 21.58
CA ILE A 402 24.24 18.52 21.33
C ILE A 402 25.26 19.50 20.77
N GLN A 403 26.50 19.49 21.27
CA GLN A 403 27.56 20.29 20.69
C GLN A 403 28.19 19.56 19.51
N LEU A 404 28.19 20.19 18.33
CA LEU A 404 28.81 19.61 17.15
C LEU A 404 30.34 19.68 17.19
N PRO A 405 31.04 18.76 16.51
CA PRO A 405 32.48 18.82 16.35
C PRO A 405 32.96 20.15 15.78
N ASN A 406 34.19 20.54 16.11
CA ASN A 406 34.87 21.74 15.59
C ASN A 406 34.13 23.07 15.85
N ASN A 407 33.29 23.13 16.89
CA ASN A 407 32.47 24.30 17.24
C ASN A 407 31.59 24.82 16.09
N VAL A 408 31.19 23.93 15.16
CA VAL A 408 30.27 24.29 14.09
C VAL A 408 28.89 24.61 14.69
N SER A 409 28.22 25.63 14.16
CA SER A 409 26.88 25.99 14.65
C SER A 409 25.90 24.82 14.52
N ASN A 410 25.16 24.54 15.59
CA ASN A 410 24.10 23.52 15.61
C ASN A 410 22.89 23.92 14.73
N ASN A 411 22.73 25.20 14.42
CA ASN A 411 21.50 25.71 13.79
C ASN A 411 21.20 25.06 12.42
N PRO A 412 22.13 24.97 11.46
CA PRO A 412 21.88 24.26 10.19
C PRO A 412 21.59 22.77 10.39
N PHE A 413 22.25 22.12 11.35
CA PHE A 413 22.04 20.71 11.67
C PHE A 413 20.61 20.46 12.18
N LEU A 414 20.17 21.22 13.18
CA LEU A 414 18.81 21.12 13.72
C LEU A 414 17.76 21.48 12.67
N LYS A 415 18.00 22.51 11.86
CA LYS A 415 17.09 22.89 10.76
C LYS A 415 16.97 21.78 9.71
N ALA A 416 18.07 21.13 9.34
CA ALA A 416 18.05 20.02 8.39
C ALA A 416 17.26 18.81 8.95
N ILE A 417 17.48 18.43 10.21
CA ILE A 417 16.77 17.32 10.85
C ILE A 417 15.27 17.63 10.96
N ARG A 418 14.92 18.81 11.49
CA ARG A 418 13.53 19.25 11.63
C ARG A 418 12.83 19.32 10.27
N ALA A 419 13.53 19.77 9.22
CA ALA A 419 12.98 19.82 7.87
C ALA A 419 12.59 18.42 7.35
N VAL A 420 13.43 17.41 7.53
CA VAL A 420 13.10 16.02 7.16
C VAL A 420 11.94 15.47 7.98
N LEU A 421 11.93 15.70 9.29
CA LEU A 421 10.84 15.26 10.16
C LEU A 421 9.51 15.93 9.79
N ASN A 422 9.51 17.24 9.53
CA ASN A 422 8.34 17.96 9.03
C ASN A 422 7.86 17.39 7.71
N PHE A 423 8.76 17.17 6.75
CA PHE A 423 8.41 16.57 5.45
C PHE A 423 7.76 15.19 5.65
N LEU A 424 8.37 14.35 6.49
CA LEU A 424 7.89 13.00 6.81
C LEU A 424 6.47 13.02 7.40
N TYR A 425 6.20 13.91 8.36
CA TYR A 425 4.88 13.99 8.99
C TYR A 425 3.83 14.63 8.08
N LEU A 426 4.18 15.67 7.34
CA LEU A 426 3.29 16.30 6.36
C LEU A 426 2.92 15.34 5.23
N ALA A 427 3.87 14.56 4.72
CA ALA A 427 3.62 13.57 3.66
C ALA A 427 2.62 12.47 4.07
N GLN A 428 2.39 12.28 5.37
CA GLN A 428 1.46 11.30 5.92
C GLN A 428 0.07 11.88 6.19
N TYR A 429 -0.18 13.15 5.87
CA TYR A 429 -1.51 13.72 6.03
C TYR A 429 -2.51 12.96 5.16
N PRO A 430 -3.66 12.54 5.71
CA PRO A 430 -4.66 11.80 4.95
C PRO A 430 -5.45 12.70 4.01
N VAL A 431 -5.36 14.02 4.16
CA VAL A 431 -5.97 15.01 3.27
C VAL A 431 -5.01 16.18 3.15
N HIS A 432 -4.80 16.66 1.93
CA HIS A 432 -3.97 17.82 1.64
C HIS A 432 -4.78 18.95 1.01
N THR A 433 -4.57 20.16 1.49
CA THR A 433 -4.91 21.41 0.79
C THR A 433 -3.70 21.96 0.05
N SER A 434 -3.90 22.95 -0.83
CA SER A 434 -2.81 23.72 -1.46
C SER A 434 -1.80 24.26 -0.44
N GLU A 435 -2.24 24.75 0.72
CA GLU A 435 -1.37 25.29 1.78
C GLU A 435 -0.53 24.18 2.41
N THR A 436 -1.13 23.02 2.73
CA THR A 436 -0.36 21.90 3.31
C THR A 436 0.63 21.29 2.32
N LEU A 437 0.33 21.33 1.01
CA LEU A 437 1.28 20.95 -0.03
C LEU A 437 2.44 21.94 -0.11
N GLN A 438 2.17 23.24 0.02
CA GLN A 438 3.23 24.25 0.12
C GLN A 438 4.11 24.02 1.34
N LEU A 439 3.52 23.69 2.50
CA LEU A 439 4.30 23.35 3.70
C LEU A 439 5.19 22.11 3.49
N LEU A 440 4.72 21.13 2.71
CA LEU A 440 5.48 19.94 2.36
C LEU A 440 6.68 20.28 1.47
N GLU A 441 6.48 21.10 0.43
CA GLU A 441 7.58 21.61 -0.43
C GLU A 441 8.57 22.48 0.35
N ASP A 442 8.07 23.38 1.20
CA ASP A 442 8.89 24.23 2.06
C ASP A 442 9.77 23.41 3.00
N ALA A 443 9.24 22.31 3.54
CA ALA A 443 10.01 21.40 4.39
C ALA A 443 11.16 20.77 3.60
N LEU A 444 10.92 20.30 2.37
CA LEU A 444 11.98 19.75 1.53
C LEU A 444 13.01 20.82 1.14
N SER A 445 12.56 22.00 0.72
CA SER A 445 13.42 23.14 0.39
C SER A 445 14.32 23.54 1.56
N LYS A 446 13.77 23.60 2.78
CA LYS A 446 14.54 23.86 4.01
C LYS A 446 15.62 22.80 4.26
N PHE A 447 15.33 21.52 4.00
CA PHE A 447 16.35 20.48 4.07
C PHE A 447 17.47 20.74 3.05
N HIS A 448 17.13 21.00 1.79
CA HIS A 448 18.14 21.26 0.75
C HIS A 448 18.99 22.50 1.03
N LYS A 449 18.42 23.53 1.65
CA LYS A 449 19.15 24.73 2.11
C LYS A 449 20.18 24.43 3.21
N HIS A 450 19.93 23.45 4.07
CA HIS A 450 20.73 23.22 5.27
C HIS A 450 21.57 21.92 5.25
N LYS A 451 21.30 20.99 4.35
CA LYS A 451 21.96 19.67 4.29
C LYS A 451 23.48 19.72 4.14
N HIS A 452 24.05 20.80 3.59
CA HIS A 452 25.51 20.94 3.44
C HIS A 452 26.27 20.84 4.77
N ILE A 453 25.60 21.04 5.90
CA ILE A 453 26.15 20.76 7.23
C ILE A 453 26.72 19.34 7.36
N PHE A 454 26.08 18.33 6.77
CA PHE A 454 26.59 16.95 6.79
C PHE A 454 27.83 16.77 5.91
N VAL A 455 28.06 17.65 4.92
CA VAL A 455 29.29 17.68 4.13
C VAL A 455 30.40 18.39 4.91
N THR A 456 30.10 19.54 5.52
CA THR A 456 31.02 20.28 6.38
C THR A 456 31.54 19.42 7.53
N LEU A 457 30.69 18.57 8.11
CA LEU A 457 31.04 17.65 9.18
C LEU A 457 31.73 16.36 8.68
N GLY A 458 31.98 16.21 7.37
CA GLY A 458 32.64 15.05 6.78
C GLY A 458 31.80 13.76 6.75
N VAL A 459 30.51 13.84 7.08
CA VAL A 459 29.60 12.68 7.15
C VAL A 459 29.13 12.24 5.76
N ARG A 460 29.06 13.18 4.81
CA ARG A 460 28.61 12.94 3.44
C ARG A 460 29.47 13.67 2.42
N LYS A 461 29.59 13.09 1.22
CA LYS A 461 30.21 13.72 0.04
C LYS A 461 29.16 14.35 -0.89
N ASP A 462 28.01 13.70 -1.01
CA ASP A 462 26.91 14.08 -1.89
C ASP A 462 25.55 13.68 -1.26
N PHE A 463 24.45 13.96 -1.95
CA PHE A 463 23.10 13.53 -1.59
C PHE A 463 22.42 12.77 -2.73
N ASN A 464 23.21 12.06 -3.53
CA ASN A 464 22.78 11.37 -4.75
C ASN A 464 22.05 10.06 -4.42
N ILE A 465 20.91 10.19 -3.74
CA ILE A 465 20.12 9.10 -3.19
C ILE A 465 18.75 9.12 -3.87
N PRO A 466 18.40 8.10 -4.68
CA PRO A 466 17.14 8.09 -5.43
C PRO A 466 15.90 8.28 -4.55
N LYS A 467 15.87 7.63 -3.38
CA LYS A 467 14.77 7.75 -2.41
C LYS A 467 14.62 9.15 -1.82
N LEU A 468 15.72 9.89 -1.67
CA LEU A 468 15.70 11.29 -1.23
C LEU A 468 15.23 12.18 -2.36
N HIS A 469 15.78 12.02 -3.57
CA HIS A 469 15.38 12.81 -4.73
C HIS A 469 13.90 12.66 -5.07
N PHE A 470 13.34 11.44 -4.94
CA PHE A 470 11.93 11.20 -5.22
C PHE A 470 10.98 12.02 -4.31
N ALA A 471 11.46 12.51 -3.15
CA ALA A 471 10.72 13.45 -2.30
C ALA A 471 10.28 14.71 -3.08
N SER A 472 11.08 15.16 -4.05
CA SER A 472 10.76 16.30 -4.93
C SER A 472 9.53 16.06 -5.81
N HIS A 473 9.06 14.82 -5.95
CA HIS A 473 7.88 14.48 -6.74
C HIS A 473 6.61 14.31 -5.90
N TYR A 474 6.68 14.38 -4.56
CA TYR A 474 5.54 14.05 -3.69
C TYR A 474 4.33 14.94 -3.94
N VAL A 475 4.48 16.27 -3.97
CA VAL A 475 3.35 17.18 -4.20
C VAL A 475 2.67 16.93 -5.54
N ARG A 476 3.46 16.78 -6.62
CA ARG A 476 2.91 16.44 -7.94
C ARG A 476 2.18 15.11 -7.94
N CYS A 477 2.74 14.08 -7.30
CA CYS A 477 2.09 12.78 -7.20
C CYS A 477 0.80 12.85 -6.37
N ILE A 478 0.77 13.65 -5.30
CA ILE A 478 -0.42 13.81 -4.45
C ILE A 478 -1.55 14.50 -5.22
N LYS A 479 -1.25 15.55 -5.99
CA LYS A 479 -2.24 16.19 -6.87
C LYS A 479 -2.77 15.22 -7.93
N LEU A 480 -1.87 14.43 -8.52
CA LEU A 480 -2.19 13.50 -9.60
C LEU A 480 -3.02 12.30 -9.11
N MET A 481 -2.63 11.68 -7.99
CA MET A 481 -3.11 10.35 -7.59
C MET A 481 -3.78 10.31 -6.20
N GLY A 482 -3.75 11.39 -5.41
CA GLY A 482 -4.18 11.41 -4.01
C GLY A 482 -3.03 11.18 -3.02
N THR A 483 -3.34 11.23 -1.72
CA THR A 483 -2.33 11.20 -0.64
C THR A 483 -1.56 9.88 -0.55
N THR A 484 -0.42 9.89 0.12
CA THR A 484 0.54 8.76 0.13
C THR A 484 0.01 7.48 0.76
N ASP A 485 -0.98 7.58 1.65
CA ASP A 485 -1.62 6.44 2.31
C ASP A 485 -2.50 5.60 1.35
N ASN A 486 -2.76 6.08 0.13
CA ASN A 486 -3.34 5.30 -0.96
C ASN A 486 -2.43 4.18 -1.49
N PHE A 487 -1.11 4.36 -1.36
CA PHE A 487 -0.11 3.63 -2.13
C PHE A 487 1.03 3.05 -1.28
N ASN A 488 0.94 3.16 0.04
CA ASN A 488 2.00 2.70 0.93
C ASN A 488 2.17 1.16 0.88
N THR A 489 3.41 0.68 0.83
CA THR A 489 3.74 -0.75 0.73
C THR A 489 3.50 -1.52 2.03
N GLU A 490 3.30 -0.85 3.16
CA GLU A 490 2.97 -1.52 4.44
C GLU A 490 1.75 -2.45 4.31
N TYR A 491 0.78 -2.09 3.47
CA TYR A 491 -0.42 -2.91 3.25
C TYR A 491 -0.07 -4.21 2.51
N THR A 492 0.77 -4.13 1.48
CA THR A 492 1.14 -5.29 0.67
C THR A 492 2.17 -6.18 1.36
N GLU A 493 3.05 -5.61 2.20
CA GLU A 493 3.90 -6.37 3.12
C GLU A 493 3.07 -7.22 4.10
N ARG A 494 1.97 -6.67 4.64
CA ARG A 494 1.07 -7.44 5.51
C ARG A 494 0.42 -8.59 4.74
N LEU A 495 0.06 -8.38 3.48
CA LEU A 495 -0.51 -9.43 2.61
C LEU A 495 0.48 -10.56 2.32
N HIS A 496 1.79 -10.33 2.35
CA HIS A 496 2.78 -11.41 2.18
C HIS A 496 2.68 -12.48 3.27
N ILE A 497 2.24 -12.13 4.47
CA ILE A 497 2.06 -13.10 5.55
C ILE A 497 0.97 -14.07 5.13
N ASP A 498 -0.23 -13.56 4.85
CA ASP A 498 -1.40 -14.40 4.61
C ASP A 498 -1.38 -15.06 3.21
N LEU A 499 -0.83 -14.37 2.20
CA LEU A 499 -0.93 -14.75 0.78
C LEU A 499 0.36 -15.31 0.19
N ALA A 500 1.48 -15.35 0.92
CA ALA A 500 2.69 -16.00 0.44
C ALA A 500 3.29 -16.93 1.49
N LYS A 501 3.53 -16.44 2.72
CA LYS A 501 4.17 -17.23 3.78
C LYS A 501 3.26 -18.33 4.30
N ASP A 502 2.04 -18.00 4.74
CA ASP A 502 1.06 -18.98 5.23
C ASP A 502 0.70 -19.99 4.14
N ALA A 503 0.50 -19.52 2.91
CA ALA A 503 0.25 -20.38 1.76
C ALA A 503 1.41 -21.36 1.52
N TYR A 504 2.65 -20.90 1.63
CA TYR A 504 3.83 -21.75 1.50
C TYR A 504 3.96 -22.77 2.65
N HIS A 505 3.71 -22.33 3.89
CA HIS A 505 3.71 -23.19 5.07
C HIS A 505 2.62 -24.28 5.01
N ALA A 506 1.52 -24.02 4.30
CA ALA A 506 0.48 -25.00 4.05
C ALA A 506 0.83 -26.07 2.98
N THR A 507 1.98 -25.99 2.32
CA THR A 507 2.39 -26.95 1.27
C THR A 507 3.24 -28.11 1.81
N ASN A 508 3.56 -29.07 0.93
CA ASN A 508 4.63 -30.06 1.15
C ASN A 508 6.01 -29.60 0.66
N HIS A 509 6.13 -28.33 0.26
CA HIS A 509 7.34 -27.70 -0.26
C HIS A 509 7.91 -28.28 -1.57
N LYS A 510 7.22 -29.23 -2.21
CA LYS A 510 7.44 -29.71 -3.59
C LYS A 510 6.39 -29.10 -4.50
N ASP A 511 6.74 -28.67 -5.72
CA ASP A 511 5.79 -28.04 -6.67
C ASP A 511 4.85 -27.01 -6.01
N LYS A 512 5.46 -26.17 -5.18
CA LYS A 512 4.80 -25.37 -4.15
C LYS A 512 3.67 -24.50 -4.69
N TYR A 513 3.82 -23.89 -5.86
CA TYR A 513 2.88 -22.89 -6.34
C TYR A 513 1.49 -23.46 -6.65
N THR A 514 1.41 -24.67 -7.22
CA THR A 514 0.12 -25.36 -7.44
C THR A 514 -0.63 -25.59 -6.12
N GLN A 515 0.09 -25.96 -5.06
CA GLN A 515 -0.51 -26.16 -3.73
C GLN A 515 -0.88 -24.84 -3.07
N MET A 516 -0.02 -23.82 -3.19
CA MET A 516 -0.27 -22.48 -2.66
C MET A 516 -1.53 -21.87 -3.28
N THR A 517 -1.67 -21.91 -4.61
CA THR A 517 -2.83 -21.33 -5.30
C THR A 517 -4.12 -22.06 -4.95
N ARG A 518 -4.09 -23.40 -4.89
CA ARG A 518 -5.26 -24.20 -4.48
C ARG A 518 -5.70 -23.88 -3.05
N TRP A 519 -4.75 -23.79 -2.12
CA TRP A 519 -5.04 -23.46 -0.73
C TRP A 519 -5.66 -22.05 -0.60
N LEU A 520 -5.15 -21.08 -1.37
CA LEU A 520 -5.71 -19.73 -1.41
C LEU A 520 -7.14 -19.71 -1.97
N GLU A 521 -7.40 -20.43 -3.06
CA GLU A 521 -8.74 -20.54 -3.65
C GLU A 521 -9.75 -21.14 -2.67
N GLN A 522 -9.37 -22.20 -1.95
CA GLN A 522 -10.21 -22.79 -0.91
C GLN A 522 -10.54 -21.80 0.21
N LYS A 523 -9.52 -21.04 0.66
CA LYS A 523 -9.68 -20.01 1.69
C LYS A 523 -10.66 -18.91 1.27
N GLU A 524 -10.56 -18.47 0.01
CA GLU A 524 -11.46 -17.47 -0.56
C GLU A 524 -12.89 -18.01 -0.68
N LYS A 525 -13.08 -19.23 -1.22
CA LYS A 525 -14.38 -19.89 -1.34
C LYS A 525 -15.12 -20.00 -0.01
N ILE A 526 -14.42 -20.48 1.01
CA ILE A 526 -14.93 -20.57 2.38
C ILE A 526 -15.45 -19.21 2.84
N SER A 527 -14.67 -18.16 2.59
CA SER A 527 -15.07 -16.87 3.10
C SER A 527 -16.18 -16.20 2.31
N CYS A 528 -16.23 -16.36 0.98
CA CYS A 528 -17.38 -15.91 0.20
C CYS A 528 -18.65 -16.62 0.66
N HIS A 529 -18.57 -17.92 0.95
CA HIS A 529 -19.69 -18.66 1.52
C HIS A 529 -20.09 -18.14 2.91
N ASN A 530 -19.13 -17.84 3.79
CA ASN A 530 -19.42 -17.25 5.09
C ASN A 530 -20.08 -15.86 4.99
N GLN A 531 -19.70 -15.04 4.01
CA GLN A 531 -20.38 -13.77 3.72
C GLN A 531 -21.82 -14.00 3.26
N TYR A 532 -22.03 -14.97 2.37
CA TYR A 532 -23.37 -15.36 1.91
C TYR A 532 -24.27 -15.82 3.06
N VAL A 533 -23.76 -16.69 3.95
CA VAL A 533 -24.52 -17.15 5.14
C VAL A 533 -24.92 -15.98 6.02
N LYS A 534 -23.98 -15.07 6.35
CA LYS A 534 -24.29 -13.86 7.12
C LYS A 534 -25.33 -12.98 6.46
N TRP A 535 -25.24 -12.82 5.13
CA TRP A 535 -26.21 -12.05 4.37
C TRP A 535 -27.60 -12.70 4.44
N GLN A 536 -27.71 -14.02 4.32
CA GLN A 536 -28.99 -14.74 4.48
C GLN A 536 -29.57 -14.58 5.89
N GLU A 537 -28.73 -14.73 6.93
CA GLU A 537 -29.14 -14.51 8.32
C GLU A 537 -29.65 -13.08 8.56
N GLN A 538 -28.99 -12.09 7.96
CA GLN A 538 -29.41 -10.69 8.05
C GLN A 538 -30.70 -10.41 7.25
N GLN A 539 -30.89 -11.07 6.10
CA GLN A 539 -32.14 -10.97 5.35
C GLN A 539 -33.33 -11.52 6.15
N ALA A 540 -33.14 -12.65 6.83
CA ALA A 540 -34.16 -13.23 7.70
C ALA A 540 -34.57 -12.30 8.87
N LEU A 541 -33.73 -11.32 9.21
CA LEU A 541 -33.96 -10.33 10.27
C LEU A 541 -34.46 -8.96 9.76
N ARG A 542 -34.55 -8.73 8.45
CA ARG A 542 -34.92 -7.41 7.89
C ARG A 542 -36.41 -7.31 7.58
N SER A 543 -37.12 -6.53 8.38
CA SER A 543 -38.44 -5.94 8.06
C SER A 543 -38.35 -4.51 7.51
N ILE A 544 -37.14 -3.95 7.34
CA ILE A 544 -36.90 -2.58 6.86
C ILE A 544 -35.87 -2.62 5.71
N PRO A 545 -36.08 -1.88 4.60
CA PRO A 545 -35.10 -1.76 3.52
C PRO A 545 -33.75 -1.25 4.02
N ALA A 546 -32.65 -1.74 3.44
CA ALA A 546 -31.33 -1.20 3.73
C ALA A 546 -31.29 0.27 3.26
N GLN A 547 -31.25 1.19 4.22
CA GLN A 547 -31.02 2.60 3.93
C GLN A 547 -29.63 2.73 3.31
N GLU A 548 -29.53 3.35 2.12
CA GLU A 548 -28.25 3.75 1.55
C GLU A 548 -27.60 4.74 2.52
N VAL A 549 -26.65 4.26 3.32
CA VAL A 549 -25.85 5.13 4.16
C VAL A 549 -24.85 5.79 3.25
N GLU A 550 -25.03 7.09 3.00
CA GLU A 550 -24.04 7.93 2.34
C GLU A 550 -22.73 7.84 3.13
N TRP A 551 -21.77 7.08 2.60
CA TRP A 551 -20.50 6.88 3.26
C TRP A 551 -19.59 8.07 2.96
N LEU A 552 -19.27 8.82 4.01
CA LEU A 552 -18.21 9.82 4.01
C LEU A 552 -16.94 9.23 4.62
N ALA A 553 -15.79 9.55 4.01
CA ALA A 553 -14.50 9.21 4.59
C ALA A 553 -14.43 9.74 6.04
N PRO A 554 -13.96 8.93 7.02
CA PRO A 554 -13.85 9.34 8.42
C PRO A 554 -13.15 10.68 8.63
N GLU A 555 -12.16 10.99 7.80
CA GLU A 555 -11.34 12.20 7.82
C GLU A 555 -12.11 13.43 7.33
N LEU A 556 -13.12 13.24 6.48
CA LEU A 556 -14.05 14.27 6.03
C LEU A 556 -15.28 14.39 6.94
N ASN A 557 -15.48 13.43 7.84
CA ASN A 557 -16.58 13.44 8.77
C ASN A 557 -16.30 14.36 9.96
N GLN A 558 -16.85 15.58 9.88
CA GLN A 558 -16.75 16.56 10.97
C GLN A 558 -17.52 16.15 12.24
N ARG A 559 -18.37 15.10 12.18
CA ARG A 559 -19.10 14.59 13.35
C ARG A 559 -18.13 13.83 14.26
N ARG A 560 -17.76 14.47 15.37
CA ARG A 560 -16.97 13.83 16.42
C ARG A 560 -17.84 12.87 17.20
N PHE A 561 -17.61 11.57 17.03
CA PHE A 561 -18.22 10.55 17.87
C PHE A 561 -17.33 10.26 19.07
N PHE A 562 -17.89 10.26 20.29
CA PHE A 562 -17.20 9.72 21.45
C PHE A 562 -17.02 8.22 21.28
N ARG A 563 -15.77 7.76 21.09
CA ARG A 563 -15.45 6.34 21.04
C ARG A 563 -15.28 5.81 22.46
N VAL A 564 -16.24 5.03 22.93
CA VAL A 564 -16.12 4.28 24.19
C VAL A 564 -15.53 2.90 23.88
N ALA A 565 -14.57 2.44 24.70
CA ALA A 565 -13.99 1.11 24.53
C ALA A 565 -15.07 0.02 24.67
N LYS A 566 -15.24 -0.84 23.65
CA LYS A 566 -16.20 -1.96 23.70
C LYS A 566 -15.92 -2.95 24.84
N LYS A 567 -14.69 -2.98 25.34
CA LYS A 567 -14.27 -3.77 26.49
C LYS A 567 -13.45 -2.86 27.41
N PRO A 568 -13.99 -2.41 28.55
CA PRO A 568 -13.23 -1.61 29.48
C PRO A 568 -12.11 -2.45 30.10
N LEU A 569 -10.95 -1.82 30.36
CA LEU A 569 -9.80 -2.46 31.03
C LEU A 569 -10.15 -2.94 32.45
N SER A 570 -11.09 -2.25 33.09
CA SER A 570 -11.62 -2.59 34.41
C SER A 570 -13.13 -2.74 34.31
N ARG A 571 -13.65 -3.90 34.75
CA ARG A 571 -15.09 -4.14 34.88
C ARG A 571 -15.50 -3.90 36.33
N ASN A 572 -16.74 -3.48 36.56
CA ASN A 572 -17.33 -3.32 37.90
C ASN A 572 -16.54 -2.37 38.82
N VAL A 573 -16.07 -1.25 38.29
CA VAL A 573 -15.36 -0.23 39.07
C VAL A 573 -16.35 0.51 39.97
N SER A 574 -16.07 0.59 41.27
CA SER A 574 -16.95 1.31 42.20
C SER A 574 -16.92 2.82 41.94
N LEU A 575 -18.05 3.49 42.19
CA LEU A 575 -18.14 4.96 42.12
C LEU A 575 -17.12 5.66 43.02
N LYS A 576 -16.80 5.05 44.17
CA LYS A 576 -15.77 5.53 45.09
C LYS A 576 -14.38 5.50 44.43
N PHE A 577 -14.04 4.43 43.72
CA PHE A 577 -12.78 4.32 43.01
C PHE A 577 -12.68 5.30 41.84
N ILE A 578 -13.76 5.47 41.06
CA ILE A 578 -13.82 6.43 39.94
C ILE A 578 -13.50 7.86 40.42
N ARG A 579 -14.04 8.25 41.57
CA ARG A 579 -13.83 9.59 42.15
C ARG A 579 -12.53 9.74 42.93
N SER A 580 -11.88 8.64 43.32
CA SER A 580 -10.68 8.69 44.14
C SER A 580 -9.46 9.21 43.36
N PRO A 581 -8.55 9.99 44.00
CA PRO A 581 -7.31 10.44 43.37
C PRO A 581 -6.38 9.28 42.93
N SER A 582 -6.45 8.15 43.64
CA SER A 582 -5.73 6.92 43.33
C SER A 582 -6.37 6.07 42.22
N GLY A 583 -7.58 6.40 41.80
CA GLY A 583 -8.32 5.73 40.73
C GLY A 583 -8.33 6.57 39.47
N HIS A 584 -9.51 7.06 39.08
CA HIS A 584 -9.66 7.89 37.87
C HIS A 584 -9.67 9.40 38.14
N GLY A 585 -9.68 9.84 39.42
CA GLY A 585 -9.69 11.26 39.77
C GLY A 585 -10.91 12.04 39.30
N ALA A 586 -11.98 11.36 38.87
CA ALA A 586 -13.15 11.97 38.24
C ALA A 586 -14.13 12.47 39.32
N VAL A 587 -13.74 13.52 40.04
CA VAL A 587 -14.48 14.05 41.20
C VAL A 587 -15.91 14.50 40.86
N HIS A 588 -16.14 14.94 39.61
CA HIS A 588 -17.44 15.39 39.09
C HIS A 588 -18.27 14.29 38.40
N PHE A 589 -17.84 13.02 38.45
CA PHE A 589 -18.53 11.94 37.76
C PHE A 589 -19.98 11.75 38.22
N LEU A 590 -20.24 11.82 39.54
CA LEU A 590 -21.59 11.66 40.08
C LEU A 590 -22.53 12.82 39.72
N PRO A 591 -22.12 14.10 39.86
CA PRO A 591 -22.90 15.22 39.35
C PRO A 591 -23.25 15.06 37.86
N ALA A 592 -22.26 14.75 37.02
CA ALA A 592 -22.47 14.58 35.58
C ALA A 592 -23.39 13.40 35.25
N LEU A 593 -23.23 12.26 35.93
CA LEU A 593 -24.09 11.09 35.76
C LEU A 593 -25.53 11.40 36.20
N SER A 594 -25.71 12.16 37.27
CA SER A 594 -27.03 12.57 37.77
C SER A 594 -27.72 13.48 36.76
N GLN A 595 -27.04 14.52 36.27
CA GLN A 595 -27.55 15.41 35.22
C GLN A 595 -27.91 14.62 33.95
N PHE A 596 -27.06 13.69 33.52
CA PHE A 596 -27.34 12.82 32.38
C PHE A 596 -28.60 11.98 32.58
N ILE A 597 -28.78 11.35 33.74
CA ILE A 597 -29.98 10.55 34.03
C ILE A 597 -31.24 11.42 34.02
N VAL A 598 -31.19 12.63 34.58
CA VAL A 598 -32.35 13.53 34.59
C VAL A 598 -32.72 13.98 33.18
N LEU A 599 -31.75 14.36 32.35
CA LEU A 599 -31.97 14.72 30.94
C LEU A 599 -32.48 13.54 30.12
N LEU A 600 -31.95 12.34 30.38
CA LEU A 600 -32.38 11.12 29.68
C LEU A 600 -33.86 10.81 29.97
N ASN A 601 -34.29 11.00 31.22
CA ASN A 601 -35.68 10.78 31.62
C ASN A 601 -36.61 11.96 31.28
N ASN A 602 -36.07 13.16 31.08
CA ASN A 602 -36.83 14.38 30.80
C ASN A 602 -36.18 15.18 29.65
N PRO A 603 -36.35 14.73 28.39
CA PRO A 603 -35.62 15.30 27.25
C PRO A 603 -35.93 16.77 26.94
N SER A 604 -37.02 17.31 27.52
CA SER A 604 -37.43 18.70 27.38
C SER A 604 -36.73 19.67 28.34
N LEU A 605 -36.01 19.16 29.35
CA LEU A 605 -35.23 20.00 30.26
C LEU A 605 -33.94 20.47 29.59
N THR A 606 -33.61 21.74 29.77
CA THR A 606 -32.33 22.32 29.35
C THR A 606 -31.28 22.16 30.44
N HIS A 607 -29.99 22.17 30.09
CA HIS A 607 -28.90 22.11 31.07
C HIS A 607 -28.99 23.21 32.14
N HIS A 608 -29.45 24.42 31.77
CA HIS A 608 -29.63 25.54 32.70
C HIS A 608 -30.76 25.30 33.72
N GLN A 609 -31.70 24.40 33.45
CA GLN A 609 -32.76 24.05 34.40
C GLN A 609 -32.31 22.98 35.42
N LEU A 610 -31.09 22.46 35.28
CA LEU A 610 -30.52 21.38 36.12
C LEU A 610 -29.38 21.83 37.03
N ASP A 611 -28.82 23.01 36.77
CA ASP A 611 -27.90 23.71 37.67
C ASP A 611 -28.69 24.53 38.70
#